data_AF-A0A958BLH1-F1
#
_entry.id   AF-A0A958BLH1-F1
#
_cell.length_a   1.000
_cell.length_b   1.000
_cell.length_c   1.000
_cell.angle_alpha   90.00
_cell.angle_beta   90.00
_cell.angle_gamma   90.00
#
_symmetry.space_group_name_H-M   'P 1'
#
loop_
_entity.id
_entity.type
_entity.pdbx_description
1 polymer ?
#
loop_
_entity_poly.entity_id
_entity_poly.type
_entity_poly.pdbx_seq_one_letter_code
_entity_poly.pdbx_strand_id
1 'polypeptide(L)'
;NTLAIMGEEITPFFGLEDDARAVLDNNEHVKIVIFGHTHGAMQRYYRDGKTYINTGTWTRMINLDFRSLGQSTSLTFALVEYTEEGQPIASLREWRGVHHPHRPVNF
;
A
#
# COMPACT_ATOMS: atom_id res chain seq x y z
N ASN A 1 28.17 5.62 11.86
CA ASN A 1 27.84 4.20 12.08
C ASN A 1 26.73 3.79 11.11
N THR A 2 27.05 3.78 9.82
CA THR A 2 26.10 3.75 8.69
C THR A 2 25.30 2.46 8.61
N LEU A 3 25.86 1.36 9.12
CA LEU A 3 25.21 0.05 9.17
C LEU A 3 24.01 0.01 10.13
N ALA A 4 24.02 0.80 11.21
CA ALA A 4 22.90 0.85 12.16
C ALA A 4 21.68 1.59 11.57
N ILE A 5 21.94 2.66 10.80
CA ILE A 5 20.90 3.43 10.11
C ILE A 5 20.25 2.58 9.01
N MET A 6 21.06 1.83 8.24
CA MET A 6 20.52 0.85 7.28
C MET A 6 19.70 -0.24 7.99
N GLY A 7 20.14 -0.70 9.16
CA GLY A 7 19.39 -1.67 9.97
C GLY A 7 18.00 -1.16 10.37
N GLU A 8 17.92 0.07 10.89
CA GLU A 8 16.66 0.72 11.28
C GLU A 8 15.73 0.99 10.09
N GLU A 9 16.26 1.27 8.90
CA GLU A 9 15.47 1.44 7.68
C GLU A 9 15.03 0.11 7.03
N ILE A 10 15.76 -0.99 7.25
CA ILE A 10 15.44 -2.32 6.68
C ILE A 10 14.46 -3.10 7.55
N THR A 11 14.52 -2.97 8.88
CA THR A 11 13.61 -3.65 9.82
C THR A 11 12.11 -3.40 9.60
N PRO A 12 11.63 -2.21 9.20
CA PRO A 12 10.21 -1.97 8.92
C PRO A 12 9.67 -2.75 7.72
N PHE A 13 10.54 -3.10 6.75
CA PHE A 13 10.14 -3.83 5.54
C PHE A 13 9.89 -5.31 5.80
N PHE A 14 10.52 -5.87 6.84
CA PHE A 14 10.38 -7.27 7.22
C PHE A 14 9.47 -7.37 8.44
N GLY A 15 8.26 -7.90 8.24
CA GLY A 15 7.35 -8.26 9.34
C GLY A 15 6.00 -7.55 9.35
N LEU A 16 5.79 -6.46 8.60
CA LEU A 16 4.46 -5.83 8.57
C LEU A 16 3.36 -6.74 8.00
N GLU A 17 3.70 -7.62 7.06
CA GLU A 17 2.77 -8.65 6.58
C GLU A 17 2.45 -9.66 7.68
N ASP A 18 3.45 -10.07 8.47
CA ASP A 18 3.28 -11.00 9.59
C ASP A 18 2.47 -10.36 10.74
N ASP A 19 2.72 -9.09 11.05
CA ASP A 19 1.95 -8.32 12.03
C ASP A 19 0.50 -8.13 11.56
N ALA A 20 0.31 -7.78 10.28
CA ALA A 20 -1.02 -7.69 9.70
C ALA A 20 -1.73 -9.04 9.75
N ARG A 21 -1.00 -10.14 9.48
CA ARG A 21 -1.53 -11.49 9.59
C ARG A 21 -1.89 -11.82 11.03
N ALA A 22 -1.07 -11.47 12.01
CA ALA A 22 -1.37 -11.68 13.43
C ALA A 22 -2.63 -10.92 13.87
N VAL A 23 -2.82 -9.68 13.43
CA VAL A 23 -4.06 -8.92 13.69
C VAL A 23 -5.27 -9.64 13.08
N LEU A 24 -5.13 -10.13 11.84
CA LEU A 24 -6.18 -10.86 11.14
C LEU A 24 -6.50 -12.21 11.83
N ASP A 25 -5.50 -12.94 12.30
CA ASP A 25 -5.67 -14.23 12.98
C ASP A 25 -6.30 -14.11 14.36
N ASN A 26 -5.86 -13.12 15.14
CA ASN A 26 -6.32 -12.94 16.51
C ASN A 26 -7.71 -12.28 16.61
N ASN A 27 -8.29 -11.84 15.48
CA ASN A 27 -9.58 -11.17 15.44
C ASN A 27 -10.47 -11.76 14.33
N GLU A 28 -11.39 -12.65 14.69
CA GLU A 28 -12.26 -13.34 13.73
C GLU A 28 -13.12 -12.37 12.90
N HIS A 29 -13.58 -11.29 13.52
CA HIS A 29 -14.42 -10.26 12.90
C HIS A 29 -13.65 -9.31 11.98
N VAL A 30 -12.31 -9.30 12.04
CA VAL A 30 -11.50 -8.45 11.17
C VAL A 30 -11.22 -9.19 9.86
N LYS A 31 -11.67 -8.61 8.75
CA LYS A 31 -11.46 -9.16 7.39
C LYS A 31 -10.37 -8.43 6.62
N ILE A 32 -10.12 -7.17 6.96
CA ILE A 32 -9.19 -6.30 6.24
C ILE A 32 -8.31 -5.57 7.27
N VAL A 33 -7.00 -5.53 7.01
CA VAL A 33 -6.04 -4.69 7.73
C VAL A 33 -5.36 -3.75 6.74
N ILE A 34 -5.29 -2.46 7.08
CA ILE A 34 -4.65 -1.43 6.25
C ILE A 34 -3.57 -0.76 7.08
N PHE A 35 -2.31 -0.84 6.63
CA PHE A 35 -1.15 -0.19 7.23
C PHE A 35 -0.52 0.84 6.29
N GLY A 36 0.45 1.57 6.83
CA GLY A 36 1.40 2.40 6.09
C GLY A 36 2.84 2.03 6.47
N HIS A 37 3.65 3.02 6.85
CA HIS A 37 4.97 2.87 7.47
C HIS A 37 6.16 2.56 6.52
N THR A 38 6.09 1.56 5.66
CA THR A 38 7.24 1.19 4.79
C THR A 38 7.42 2.05 3.54
N HIS A 39 6.50 3.00 3.29
CA HIS A 39 6.45 3.82 2.08
C HIS A 39 6.21 3.04 0.77
N GLY A 40 6.44 1.73 0.75
CA GLY A 40 6.11 0.83 -0.36
C GLY A 40 4.67 0.36 -0.30
N ALA A 41 3.92 0.58 -1.38
CA ALA A 41 2.56 0.09 -1.50
C ALA A 41 2.55 -1.43 -1.74
N MET A 42 1.68 -2.16 -1.04
CA MET A 42 1.57 -3.61 -1.13
C MET A 42 0.14 -4.07 -0.90
N GLN A 43 -0.25 -5.18 -1.53
CA GLN A 43 -1.53 -5.82 -1.28
C GLN A 43 -1.36 -7.34 -1.25
N ARG A 44 -1.98 -7.97 -0.26
CA ARG A 44 -2.05 -9.43 -0.12
C ARG A 44 -3.48 -9.88 0.08
N TYR A 45 -3.91 -10.84 -0.73
CA TYR A 45 -5.10 -11.63 -0.47
C TYR A 45 -4.71 -12.97 0.15
N TYR A 46 -5.41 -13.35 1.21
CA TYR A 46 -5.24 -14.63 1.87
C TYR A 46 -6.32 -15.62 1.42
N ARG A 47 -6.03 -16.93 1.55
CA ARG A 47 -6.96 -18.00 1.13
C ARG A 47 -8.25 -18.05 1.95
N ASP A 48 -8.23 -17.51 3.16
CA ASP A 48 -9.37 -17.40 4.07
C ASP A 48 -10.26 -16.18 3.78
N GLY A 49 -10.03 -15.49 2.66
CA GLY A 49 -10.80 -14.31 2.24
C GLY A 49 -10.38 -13.02 2.95
N LYS A 50 -9.36 -13.05 3.82
CA LYS A 50 -8.85 -11.85 4.47
C LYS A 50 -7.90 -11.08 3.56
N THR A 51 -7.76 -9.78 3.79
CA THR A 51 -6.94 -8.89 2.97
C THR A 51 -6.03 -8.03 3.83
N TYR A 52 -4.77 -7.88 3.40
CA TYR A 52 -3.83 -6.90 3.93
C TYR A 52 -3.46 -5.90 2.84
N ILE A 53 -3.47 -4.60 3.17
CA ILE A 53 -3.00 -3.52 2.30
C ILE A 53 -1.99 -2.66 3.06
N ASN A 54 -0.89 -2.34 2.39
CA ASN A 54 -0.05 -1.19 2.71
C ASN A 54 -0.27 -0.11 1.65
N THR A 55 -0.73 1.08 2.04
CA THR A 55 -0.95 2.18 1.08
C THR A 55 0.34 2.89 0.68
N GLY A 56 1.49 2.52 1.25
CA GLY A 56 2.74 3.21 1.02
C GLY A 56 2.66 4.69 1.42
N THR A 57 3.30 5.55 0.64
CA THR A 57 3.29 7.01 0.84
C THR A 57 3.03 7.77 -0.46
N TRP A 58 2.42 8.95 -0.35
CA TRP A 58 2.31 9.91 -1.46
C TRP A 58 3.52 10.85 -1.53
N THR A 59 4.42 10.77 -0.56
CA THR A 59 5.66 11.54 -0.57
C THR A 59 6.59 10.99 -1.64
N ARG A 60 7.18 11.90 -2.43
CA ARG A 60 8.17 11.53 -3.45
C ARG A 60 9.43 10.97 -2.78
N MET A 61 9.65 9.67 -2.93
CA MET A 61 10.88 9.01 -2.49
C MET A 61 11.92 9.08 -3.61
N ILE A 62 13.16 9.43 -3.26
CA ILE A 62 14.31 9.34 -4.18
C ILE A 62 15.02 8.03 -3.85
N ASN A 63 14.87 7.03 -4.72
CA ASN A 63 15.62 5.80 -4.59
C ASN A 63 17.06 6.03 -5.08
N LEU A 64 18.03 5.86 -4.20
CA LEU A 64 19.46 6.01 -4.50
C LEU A 64 20.12 4.67 -4.89
N ASP A 65 19.35 3.57 -4.96
CA ASP A 65 19.85 2.31 -5.49
C ASP A 65 20.10 2.44 -7.01
N PHE A 66 21.33 2.12 -7.43
CA PHE A 66 21.79 2.17 -8.81
C PHE A 66 20.92 1.36 -9.80
N ARG A 67 20.16 0.38 -9.31
CA ARG A 67 19.25 -0.45 -10.14
C ARG A 67 17.90 0.20 -10.42
N SER A 68 17.50 1.20 -9.63
CA SER A 68 16.21 1.88 -9.72
C SER A 68 16.39 3.41 -9.62
N LEU A 69 17.40 3.94 -10.30
CA LEU A 69 17.63 5.39 -10.41
C LEU A 69 16.40 6.04 -11.08
N GLY A 70 15.54 6.64 -10.26
CA GLY A 70 14.32 7.29 -10.71
C GLY A 70 13.41 7.72 -9.55
N GLN A 71 12.57 8.72 -9.79
CA GLN A 71 11.49 9.13 -8.89
C GLN A 71 10.24 8.34 -9.26
N SER A 72 9.76 7.45 -8.39
CA SER A 72 8.42 6.86 -8.53
C SER A 72 7.48 7.55 -7.54
N THR A 73 6.53 8.34 -8.03
CA THR A 73 5.44 8.87 -7.21
C THR A 73 4.15 8.19 -7.68
N SER A 74 3.73 7.14 -6.99
CA SER A 74 2.40 6.55 -7.18
C SER A 74 1.50 6.99 -6.04
N LEU A 75 0.42 7.69 -6.38
CA LEU A 75 -0.56 8.20 -5.41
C LEU A 75 -1.52 7.08 -5.01
N THR A 76 -1.01 6.09 -4.29
CA THR A 76 -1.78 4.86 -3.99
C THR A 76 -2.69 4.99 -2.78
N PHE A 77 -3.85 4.37 -2.82
CA PHE A 77 -4.84 4.42 -1.74
C PHE A 77 -5.59 3.09 -1.63
N ALA A 78 -6.11 2.79 -0.44
CA ALA A 78 -7.00 1.65 -0.25
C ALA A 78 -8.44 2.08 -0.57
N LEU A 79 -9.08 1.40 -1.52
CA LEU A 79 -10.51 1.49 -1.78
C LEU A 79 -11.20 0.34 -1.04
N VAL A 80 -12.12 0.67 -0.13
CA VAL A 80 -12.96 -0.30 0.56
C VAL A 80 -14.38 -0.18 0.04
N GLU A 81 -14.87 -1.25 -0.55
CA GLU A 81 -16.23 -1.38 -1.08
C GLU A 81 -16.98 -2.42 -0.26
N TYR A 82 -18.30 -2.36 -0.25
CA TYR A 82 -19.15 -3.34 0.44
C TYR A 82 -20.01 -4.05 -0.60
N THR A 83 -20.11 -5.37 -0.50
CA THR A 83 -21.03 -6.15 -1.34
C THR A 83 -22.49 -5.87 -0.94
N GLU A 84 -23.43 -6.35 -1.75
CA GLU A 84 -24.87 -6.26 -1.44
C GLU A 84 -25.21 -6.96 -0.11
N GLU A 85 -24.46 -7.99 0.26
CA GLU A 85 -24.55 -8.71 1.53
C GLU A 85 -23.79 -8.03 2.69
N GLY A 86 -23.25 -6.82 2.45
CA GLY A 86 -22.54 -6.03 3.44
C GLY A 86 -21.13 -6.52 3.78
N GLN A 87 -20.52 -7.39 2.96
CA GLN A 87 -19.14 -7.83 3.19
C GLN A 87 -18.14 -6.80 2.64
N PRO A 88 -17.13 -6.38 3.43
CA PRO A 88 -16.15 -5.42 2.94
C PRO A 88 -15.11 -6.11 2.04
N ILE A 89 -14.76 -5.46 0.94
CA ILE A 89 -13.71 -5.84 -0.01
C ILE A 89 -12.76 -4.66 -0.14
N ALA A 90 -11.47 -4.87 0.07
CA ALA A 90 -10.46 -3.83 -0.05
C ALA A 90 -9.52 -4.08 -1.24
N SER A 91 -9.19 -3.01 -1.95
CA SER A 91 -8.20 -3.03 -3.04
C SER A 91 -7.30 -1.81 -3.01
N LEU A 92 -6.02 -1.99 -3.30
CA LEU A 92 -5.02 -0.97 -3.48
C LEU A 92 -5.16 -0.41 -4.89
N ARG A 93 -5.40 0.89 -4.96
CA ARG A 93 -5.62 1.64 -6.19
C ARG A 93 -4.60 2.76 -6.29
N GLU A 94 -4.51 3.35 -7.46
CA GLU A 94 -3.65 4.50 -7.72
C GLU A 94 -4.50 5.64 -8.27
N TRP A 95 -4.38 6.81 -7.67
CA TRP A 95 -5.00 8.02 -8.17
C TRP A 95 -4.21 8.51 -9.38
N ARG A 96 -4.83 8.44 -10.55
CA ARG A 96 -4.25 8.94 -11.81
C ARG A 96 -4.60 10.39 -12.11
N GLY A 97 -5.59 10.95 -11.42
CA GLY A 97 -6.11 12.30 -11.61
C GLY A 97 -6.80 12.49 -12.97
N VAL A 98 -7.90 13.24 -12.97
CA VAL A 98 -8.35 13.97 -14.16
C VAL A 98 -8.09 15.43 -13.86
N HIS A 99 -7.17 16.06 -14.61
CA HIS A 99 -6.84 17.47 -14.42
C HIS A 99 -8.10 18.34 -14.62
N HIS A 100 -8.93 18.02 -15.63
CA HIS A 100 -10.26 18.57 -15.92
C HIS A 100 -11.11 17.49 -16.66
N PRO A 101 -12.46 17.51 -16.59
CA PRO A 101 -13.32 16.52 -17.29
C PRO A 101 -13.33 16.68 -18.82
N HIS A 102 -12.62 17.66 -19.36
CA HIS A 102 -12.49 17.95 -20.78
C HIS A 102 -11.04 18.35 -21.11
N ARG A 103 -10.66 18.22 -22.39
CA ARG A 103 -9.35 18.60 -22.92
C ARG A 103 -9.51 19.43 -24.19
N PRO A 104 -8.60 20.36 -24.51
CA PRO A 104 -8.55 20.99 -25.82
C PRO A 104 -8.31 19.94 -26.91
N VAL A 105 -9.04 20.04 -28.01
CA VAL A 105 -8.74 19.28 -29.23
C VAL A 105 -7.75 20.11 -30.02
N ASN A 106 -6.55 19.56 -30.27
CA ASN A 106 -5.60 20.17 -31.20
C ASN A 106 -5.89 19.64 -32.61
N PHE A 107 -6.11 20.55 -33.57
CA PHE A 107 -6.20 20.25 -34.99
C PHE A 107 -4.81 20.16 -35.62
#